data_AF-A0A9D8QVH7-F1
#
_entry.id   AF-A0A9D8QVH7-F1
#
_cell.length_a   1.000
_cell.length_b   1.000
_cell.length_c   1.000
_cell.angle_alpha   90.00
_cell.angle_beta   90.00
_cell.angle_gamma   90.00
#
_symmetry.space_group_name_H-M   'P 1'
#
loop_
_entity.id
_entity.type
_entity.pdbx_description
1 polymer ?
#
loop_
_entity_poly.entity_id
_entity_poly.type
_entity_poly.pdbx_seq_one_letter_code
_entity_poly.pdbx_strand_id
1 'polypeptide(L)'
;MQKNRPALASLLAVIVTATLLVGCGSTKDNTATSRFYQSFVTRFNVYHNGNEAYKEGVQAQEKGHKDNYMELIPLYVISSPTTRKMGSSNFDKAIEKAQKASKLHSIKAKPKRKTGTLSEKDKQWYAKKEYNPFMHNVWLLMAKA
;
A
#
# COMPACT_ATOMS: atom_id res chain seq x y z
N MET A 1 36.95 16.49 -27.12
CA MET A 1 35.60 16.27 -26.56
C MET A 1 35.58 16.34 -25.01
N GLN A 2 36.18 17.37 -24.38
CA GLN A 2 36.31 17.47 -22.90
C GLN A 2 35.58 18.67 -22.26
N LYS A 3 35.04 19.60 -23.07
CA LYS A 3 34.57 20.91 -22.59
C LYS A 3 33.28 20.86 -21.75
N ASN A 4 32.50 19.77 -21.82
CA ASN A 4 31.17 19.67 -21.18
C ASN A 4 31.16 18.88 -19.87
N ARG A 5 32.27 18.23 -19.49
CA ARG A 5 32.38 17.45 -18.24
C ARG A 5 32.19 18.28 -16.95
N PRO A 6 32.75 19.50 -16.82
CA PRO A 6 32.53 20.31 -15.60
C PRO A 6 31.10 20.86 -15.54
N ALA A 7 30.50 21.20 -16.68
CA ALA A 7 29.11 21.66 -16.75
C ALA A 7 28.11 20.54 -16.36
N LEU A 8 28.34 19.30 -16.81
CA LEU A 8 27.56 18.13 -16.40
C LEU A 8 27.72 17.81 -14.91
N ALA A 9 28.94 17.92 -14.37
CA ALA A 9 29.20 17.71 -12.95
C ALA A 9 28.51 18.78 -12.09
N SER A 10 28.55 20.04 -12.49
CA SER A 10 27.83 21.13 -11.82
C SER A 10 26.31 20.97 -11.92
N LEU A 11 25.79 20.53 -13.06
CA LEU A 11 24.36 20.26 -13.23
C LEU A 11 23.90 19.11 -12.31
N LEU A 12 24.67 18.02 -12.25
CA LEU A 12 24.43 16.92 -11.31
C LEU A 12 24.48 17.39 -9.84
N ALA A 13 25.46 18.23 -9.49
CA ALA A 13 25.57 18.78 -8.14
C ALA A 13 24.37 19.65 -7.75
N VAL A 14 23.86 20.48 -8.67
CA VAL A 14 22.65 21.30 -8.49
C VAL A 14 21.40 20.42 -8.34
N ILE A 15 21.28 19.36 -9.14
CA ILE A 15 20.17 18.39 -9.03
C ILE A 15 20.21 17.69 -7.67
N VAL A 16 21.39 17.28 -7.20
CA VAL A 16 21.57 16.62 -5.91
C VAL A 16 21.29 17.56 -4.73
N THR A 17 21.71 18.82 -4.80
CA THR A 17 21.37 19.80 -3.73
C THR A 17 19.89 20.16 -3.75
N ALA A 18 19.26 20.26 -4.91
CA ALA A 18 17.82 20.50 -5.02
C ALA A 18 16.98 19.34 -4.43
N THR A 19 17.37 18.08 -4.66
CA THR A 19 16.64 16.93 -4.09
C THR A 19 16.78 16.84 -2.57
N LEU A 20 17.95 17.21 -2.01
CA LEU A 20 18.17 17.26 -0.56
C LEU A 20 17.30 18.31 0.13
N LEU A 21 17.05 19.47 -0.50
CA LEU A 21 16.21 20.53 0.07
C LEU A 21 14.71 20.16 0.12
N VAL A 22 14.23 19.34 -0.82
CA VAL A 22 12.82 18.88 -0.85
C VAL A 22 12.58 17.72 0.15
N GLY A 23 13.64 17.06 0.62
CA GLY A 23 13.57 15.91 1.53
C GLY A 23 13.29 16.23 3.00
N CYS A 24 13.33 17.51 3.43
CA CYS A 24 13.17 17.90 4.83
C CYS A 24 11.69 18.03 5.26
N GLY A 25 10.85 17.07 4.87
CA GLY A 25 9.44 17.00 5.27
C GLY A 25 9.21 15.91 6.32
N SER A 26 8.56 16.27 7.44
CA SER A 26 8.19 15.30 8.49
C SER A 26 7.22 14.25 7.94
N THR A 27 7.53 12.96 8.18
CA THR A 27 6.68 11.82 7.81
C THR A 27 5.36 11.76 8.57
N LYS A 28 5.24 12.54 9.65
CA LYS A 28 4.04 12.62 10.52
C LYS A 28 3.08 13.73 10.11
N ASP A 29 3.54 14.72 9.34
CA ASP A 29 2.68 15.83 8.92
C ASP A 29 1.82 15.43 7.73
N ASN A 30 0.64 16.03 7.60
CA ASN A 30 -0.26 15.79 6.46
C ASN A 30 -0.01 16.80 5.32
N THR A 31 1.15 16.67 4.68
CA THR A 31 1.58 17.47 3.52
C THR A 31 1.46 16.67 2.22
N ALA A 32 1.44 17.32 1.05
CA ALA A 32 1.35 16.61 -0.23
C ALA A 32 2.50 15.61 -0.44
N THR A 33 3.72 16.00 -0.08
CA THR A 33 4.93 15.16 -0.19
C THR A 33 4.90 13.96 0.74
N SER A 34 4.51 14.15 2.01
CA SER A 34 4.40 13.05 2.98
C SER A 34 3.29 12.07 2.58
N ARG A 35 2.13 12.55 2.12
CA ARG A 35 1.07 11.68 1.58
C ARG A 35 1.56 10.83 0.40
N PHE A 36 2.29 11.44 -0.53
CA PHE A 36 2.87 10.72 -1.66
C PHE A 36 3.85 9.65 -1.19
N TYR A 37 4.82 10.02 -0.34
CA TYR A 37 5.80 9.08 0.19
C TYR A 37 5.16 7.91 0.94
N GLN A 38 4.23 8.20 1.86
CA GLN A 38 3.52 7.15 2.60
C GLN A 38 2.73 6.24 1.66
N SER A 39 2.06 6.78 0.64
CA SER A 39 1.33 5.97 -0.35
C SER A 39 2.27 5.09 -1.18
N PHE A 40 3.44 5.62 -1.54
CA PHE A 40 4.44 4.91 -2.33
C PHE A 40 5.01 3.72 -1.55
N VAL A 41 5.44 3.94 -0.31
CA VAL A 41 5.97 2.87 0.56
C VAL A 41 4.88 1.84 0.87
N THR A 42 3.64 2.29 1.13
CA THR A 42 2.51 1.37 1.35
C THR A 42 2.30 0.45 0.15
N ARG A 43 2.31 1.00 -1.06
CA ARG A 43 2.03 0.27 -2.31
C ARG A 43 3.11 -0.76 -2.64
N PHE A 44 4.37 -0.33 -2.67
CA PHE A 44 5.45 -1.13 -3.23
C PHE A 44 6.18 -1.98 -2.20
N ASN A 45 6.01 -1.72 -0.92
CA ASN A 45 6.61 -2.55 0.12
C ASN A 45 5.55 -3.39 0.81
N VAL A 46 4.70 -2.76 1.63
CA VAL A 46 3.85 -3.51 2.55
C VAL A 46 2.73 -4.24 1.80
N TYR A 47 2.02 -3.56 0.91
CA TYR A 47 0.95 -4.14 0.11
C TYR A 47 1.48 -5.18 -0.87
N HIS A 48 2.57 -4.90 -1.59
CA HIS A 48 3.15 -5.87 -2.52
C HIS A 48 3.49 -7.19 -1.81
N ASN A 49 4.24 -7.13 -0.71
CA ASN A 49 4.61 -8.33 0.05
C ASN A 49 3.40 -9.05 0.65
N GLY A 50 2.39 -8.32 1.14
CA GLY A 50 1.15 -8.93 1.63
C GLY A 50 0.33 -9.58 0.52
N ASN A 51 0.26 -8.96 -0.65
CA ASN A 51 -0.49 -9.44 -1.81
C ASN A 51 0.17 -10.69 -2.43
N GLU A 52 1.49 -10.74 -2.49
CA GLU A 52 2.20 -11.95 -2.91
C GLU A 52 1.97 -13.11 -1.93
N ALA A 53 2.04 -12.86 -0.61
CA ALA A 53 1.69 -13.87 0.38
C ALA A 53 0.23 -14.36 0.22
N TYR A 54 -0.72 -13.45 0.00
CA TYR A 54 -2.11 -13.83 -0.28
C TYR A 54 -2.23 -14.74 -1.52
N LYS A 55 -1.57 -14.38 -2.63
CA LYS A 55 -1.55 -15.20 -3.86
C LYS A 55 -0.95 -16.57 -3.62
N GLU A 56 0.16 -16.66 -2.88
CA GLU A 56 0.76 -17.95 -2.52
C GLU A 56 -0.18 -18.80 -1.66
N GLY A 57 -0.95 -18.18 -0.77
CA GLY A 57 -2.00 -18.84 0.01
C GLY A 57 -3.10 -19.43 -0.88
N VAL A 58 -3.63 -18.64 -1.81
CA VAL A 58 -4.65 -19.09 -2.78
C VAL A 58 -4.08 -20.20 -3.67
N GLN A 59 -2.86 -20.05 -4.18
CA GLN A 59 -2.22 -21.06 -5.02
C GLN A 59 -1.99 -22.37 -4.26
N ALA A 60 -1.66 -22.30 -2.97
CA ALA A 60 -1.56 -23.49 -2.12
C ALA A 60 -2.92 -24.19 -2.02
N GLN A 61 -4.01 -23.44 -1.80
CA GLN A 61 -5.37 -23.99 -1.77
C GLN A 61 -5.74 -24.67 -3.09
N GLU A 62 -5.50 -24.03 -4.23
CA GLU A 62 -5.80 -24.58 -5.55
C GLU A 62 -5.01 -25.87 -5.85
N LYS A 63 -3.71 -25.89 -5.54
CA LYS A 63 -2.84 -27.05 -5.83
C LYS A 63 -3.06 -28.23 -4.89
N GLY A 64 -3.41 -27.98 -3.63
CA GLY A 64 -3.61 -29.04 -2.66
C GLY A 64 -5.07 -29.44 -2.47
N HIS A 65 -6.03 -28.74 -3.11
CA HIS A 65 -7.39 -29.22 -3.22
C HIS A 65 -7.44 -30.52 -4.04
N LYS A 66 -8.21 -31.48 -3.56
CA LYS A 66 -8.51 -32.72 -4.28
C LYS A 66 -10.01 -32.92 -4.25
N ASP A 67 -10.61 -32.96 -5.43
CA ASP A 67 -12.05 -33.17 -5.59
C ASP A 67 -12.44 -34.63 -5.32
N ASN A 68 -13.54 -34.80 -4.59
CA ASN A 68 -14.22 -36.09 -4.51
C ASN A 68 -15.32 -36.13 -5.59
N TYR A 69 -15.06 -36.84 -6.69
CA TYR A 69 -16.00 -36.96 -7.81
C TYR A 69 -17.23 -37.83 -7.51
N MET A 70 -17.32 -38.44 -6.33
CA MET A 70 -18.51 -39.15 -5.85
C MET A 70 -19.52 -38.22 -5.16
N GLU A 71 -19.12 -36.98 -4.90
CA GLU A 71 -19.94 -35.94 -4.26
C GLU A 71 -20.16 -34.77 -5.21
N LEU A 72 -21.12 -33.90 -4.85
CA LEU A 72 -21.33 -32.66 -5.59
C LEU A 72 -20.11 -31.74 -5.41
N ILE A 73 -19.45 -31.42 -6.53
CA ILE A 73 -18.26 -30.57 -6.53
C ILE A 73 -18.67 -29.13 -6.17
N PRO A 74 -18.04 -28.52 -5.13
CA PRO A 74 -18.34 -27.15 -4.78
C PRO A 74 -17.81 -26.17 -5.82
N LEU A 75 -18.53 -25.08 -6.05
CA LEU A 75 -18.10 -24.02 -6.96
C LEU A 75 -16.80 -23.32 -6.52
N TYR A 76 -16.54 -23.27 -5.21
CA TYR A 76 -15.35 -22.63 -4.63
C TYR A 76 -14.59 -23.60 -3.74
N VAL A 77 -13.29 -23.72 -3.95
CA VAL A 77 -12.40 -24.63 -3.20
C VAL A 77 -12.35 -24.35 -1.69
N ILE A 78 -12.64 -23.11 -1.27
CA ILE A 78 -12.68 -22.67 0.14
C ILE A 78 -13.88 -23.23 0.94
N SER A 79 -14.89 -23.79 0.25
CA SER A 79 -16.05 -24.39 0.92
C SER A 79 -15.66 -25.70 1.63
N SER A 80 -14.68 -26.43 1.10
CA SER A 80 -14.15 -27.63 1.72
C SER A 80 -13.36 -27.30 2.99
N PRO A 81 -13.67 -27.91 4.14
CA PRO A 81 -12.95 -27.66 5.39
C PRO A 81 -11.45 -27.97 5.31
N THR A 82 -11.05 -28.97 4.50
CA THR A 82 -9.66 -29.38 4.35
C THR A 82 -8.84 -28.33 3.60
N THR A 83 -9.41 -27.78 2.53
CA THR A 83 -8.76 -26.74 1.71
C THR A 83 -8.79 -25.38 2.37
N ARG A 84 -9.81 -25.05 3.16
CA ARG A 84 -9.88 -23.76 3.88
C ARG A 84 -8.66 -23.50 4.77
N LYS A 85 -8.14 -24.54 5.45
CA LYS A 85 -6.97 -24.40 6.33
C LYS A 85 -5.64 -24.35 5.57
N MET A 86 -5.64 -24.74 4.31
CA MET A 86 -4.45 -24.75 3.47
C MET A 86 -4.02 -23.32 3.15
N GLY A 87 -2.72 -23.04 3.23
CA GLY A 87 -2.20 -21.69 3.01
C GLY A 87 -2.51 -20.67 4.12
N SER A 88 -3.11 -21.09 5.24
CA SER A 88 -3.43 -20.23 6.41
C SER A 88 -2.26 -19.36 6.86
N SER A 89 -1.06 -19.93 6.98
CA SER A 89 0.14 -19.17 7.36
C SER A 89 0.46 -18.01 6.40
N ASN A 90 0.16 -18.15 5.11
CA ASN A 90 0.38 -17.09 4.14
C ASN A 90 -0.72 -16.02 4.19
N PHE A 91 -1.96 -16.40 4.49
CA PHE A 91 -3.04 -15.45 4.79
C PHE A 91 -2.74 -14.66 6.07
N ASP A 92 -2.24 -15.31 7.13
CA ASP A 92 -1.82 -14.65 8.37
C ASP A 92 -0.71 -13.62 8.11
N LYS A 93 0.28 -13.96 7.26
CA LYS A 93 1.31 -13.00 6.82
C LYS A 93 0.70 -11.81 6.07
N ALA A 94 -0.27 -12.04 5.18
CA ALA A 94 -0.96 -10.97 4.47
C ALA A 94 -1.69 -10.03 5.44
N ILE A 95 -2.38 -10.59 6.43
CA ILE A 95 -3.07 -9.85 7.50
C ILE A 95 -2.06 -9.06 8.33
N GLU A 96 -0.96 -9.66 8.76
CA GLU A 96 0.09 -8.99 9.55
C GLU A 96 0.69 -7.80 8.78
N LYS A 97 0.99 -7.97 7.49
CA LYS A 97 1.47 -6.88 6.64
C LYS A 97 0.41 -5.78 6.53
N ALA A 98 -0.85 -6.12 6.33
CA ALA A 98 -1.92 -5.14 6.25
C ALA A 98 -2.09 -4.34 7.56
N GLN A 99 -2.04 -5.02 8.70
CA GLN A 99 -2.04 -4.40 10.03
C GLN A 99 -0.83 -3.47 10.22
N LYS A 100 0.36 -3.90 9.80
CA LYS A 100 1.58 -3.08 9.82
C LYS A 100 1.42 -1.82 8.96
N ALA A 101 0.87 -1.93 7.76
CA ALA A 101 0.58 -0.77 6.91
C ALA A 101 -0.43 0.18 7.56
N SER A 102 -1.50 -0.35 8.15
CA SER A 102 -2.49 0.46 8.85
C SER A 102 -1.90 1.19 10.07
N LYS A 103 -0.94 0.59 10.75
CA LYS A 103 -0.27 1.21 11.91
C LYS A 103 0.73 2.29 11.50
N LEU A 104 1.53 2.04 10.46
CA LEU A 104 2.67 2.89 10.12
C LEU A 104 2.36 3.96 9.06
N HIS A 105 1.44 3.68 8.14
CA HIS A 105 1.24 4.50 6.94
C HIS A 105 -0.16 5.10 6.82
N SER A 106 -1.07 4.81 7.76
CA SER A 106 -2.36 5.49 7.86
C SER A 106 -2.15 6.96 8.29
N ILE A 107 -2.78 7.88 7.57
CA ILE A 107 -2.72 9.32 7.84
C ILE A 107 -4.13 9.77 8.23
N LYS A 108 -4.39 9.77 9.54
CA LYS A 108 -5.67 10.22 10.13
C LYS A 108 -5.67 11.70 10.52
N ALA A 109 -4.49 12.30 10.67
CA ALA A 109 -4.34 13.70 11.04
C ALA A 109 -4.88 14.60 9.92
N LYS A 110 -5.70 15.61 10.27
CA LYS A 110 -6.24 16.55 9.28
C LYS A 110 -5.15 17.51 8.79
N PRO A 111 -5.14 17.86 7.49
CA PRO A 111 -4.22 18.84 6.95
C PRO A 111 -4.62 20.25 7.39
N LYS A 112 -3.65 21.18 7.38
CA LYS A 112 -3.92 22.60 7.67
C LYS A 112 -5.00 23.13 6.72
N ARG A 113 -6.01 23.81 7.27
CA ARG A 113 -7.09 24.39 6.47
C ARG A 113 -6.58 25.60 5.69
N LYS A 114 -6.99 25.69 4.42
CA LYS A 114 -6.83 26.91 3.62
C LYS A 114 -7.67 28.03 4.22
N THR A 115 -7.16 29.26 4.16
CA THR A 115 -7.88 30.48 4.50
C THR A 115 -8.85 30.85 3.36
N GLY A 116 -10.03 31.36 3.71
CA GLY A 116 -11.07 31.77 2.76
C GLY A 116 -12.23 30.79 2.60
N THR A 117 -13.08 31.01 1.61
CA THR A 117 -14.27 30.18 1.33
C THR A 117 -13.86 28.85 0.72
N LEU A 118 -14.27 27.75 1.35
CA LEU A 118 -14.00 26.39 0.85
C LEU A 118 -15.05 25.99 -0.19
N SER A 119 -14.57 25.42 -1.31
CA SER A 119 -15.42 24.70 -2.27
C SER A 119 -16.03 23.45 -1.63
N GLU A 120 -17.17 22.97 -2.14
CA GLU A 120 -17.73 21.67 -1.75
C GLU A 120 -16.72 20.52 -1.90
N LYS A 121 -15.88 20.55 -2.94
CA LYS A 121 -14.81 19.55 -3.12
C LYS A 121 -13.76 19.62 -2.02
N ASP A 122 -13.38 20.82 -1.60
CA ASP A 122 -12.44 21.01 -0.49
C ASP A 122 -13.07 20.52 0.83
N LYS A 123 -14.34 20.84 1.08
CA LYS A 123 -15.08 20.37 2.26
C LYS A 123 -15.10 18.84 2.33
N GLN A 124 -15.43 18.17 1.22
CA GLN A 124 -15.40 16.71 1.11
C GLN A 124 -13.99 16.15 1.34
N TRP A 125 -12.96 16.80 0.81
CA TRP A 125 -11.58 16.39 1.00
C TRP A 125 -11.13 16.48 2.46
N TYR A 126 -11.46 17.57 3.17
CA TYR A 126 -11.20 17.73 4.61
C TYR A 126 -12.07 16.82 5.50
N ALA A 127 -13.20 16.32 4.97
CA ALA A 127 -14.07 15.38 5.66
C ALA A 127 -13.57 13.93 5.62
N LYS A 128 -12.55 13.63 4.80
CA LYS A 128 -11.96 12.29 4.74
C LYS A 128 -11.38 11.88 6.09
N LYS A 129 -11.57 10.60 6.44
CA LYS A 129 -10.99 9.96 7.62
C LYS A 129 -9.55 9.47 7.41
N GLU A 130 -9.19 9.26 6.14
CA GLU A 130 -7.87 8.77 5.72
C GLU A 130 -7.37 9.62 4.56
N TYR A 131 -6.12 10.04 4.65
CA TYR A 131 -5.48 10.92 3.68
C TYR A 131 -4.39 10.22 2.86
N ASN A 132 -3.97 9.00 3.22
CA ASN A 132 -3.15 8.17 2.36
C ASN A 132 -4.03 7.57 1.24
N PRO A 133 -3.81 7.95 -0.04
CA PRO A 133 -4.67 7.55 -1.13
C PRO A 133 -4.68 6.04 -1.40
N PHE A 134 -3.69 5.28 -0.93
CA PHE A 134 -3.55 3.86 -1.23
C PHE A 134 -4.12 2.92 -0.15
N MET A 135 -4.41 3.44 1.05
CA MET A 135 -4.80 2.62 2.21
C MET A 135 -6.04 1.74 2.00
N HIS A 136 -6.96 2.13 1.12
CA HIS A 136 -8.14 1.32 0.80
C HIS A 136 -7.78 -0.08 0.27
N ASN A 137 -6.71 -0.20 -0.54
CA ASN A 137 -6.26 -1.49 -1.06
C ASN A 137 -5.70 -2.38 0.04
N VAL A 138 -5.06 -1.80 1.05
CA VAL A 138 -4.56 -2.54 2.22
C VAL A 138 -5.71 -3.13 3.01
N TRP A 139 -6.77 -2.35 3.25
CA TRP A 139 -7.95 -2.86 3.95
C TRP A 139 -8.69 -3.93 3.13
N LEU A 140 -8.77 -3.76 1.81
CA LEU A 140 -9.36 -4.78 0.93
C LEU A 140 -8.52 -6.07 0.93
N LEU A 141 -7.19 -5.98 0.96
CA LEU A 141 -6.32 -7.14 1.07
C LEU A 141 -6.55 -7.87 2.40
N MET A 142 -6.63 -7.12 3.51
CA MET A 142 -6.90 -7.69 4.84
C MET A 142 -8.27 -8.37 4.92
N ALA A 143 -9.28 -7.86 4.20
CA ALA A 143 -10.62 -8.45 4.18
C ALA A 143 -10.73 -9.69 3.27
N LYS A 144 -9.82 -9.82 2.30
CA LYS A 144 -9.76 -10.99 1.41
C LYS A 144 -9.03 -12.16 2.05
N ALA A 145 -7.96 -11.86 2.79
CA ALA A 145 -7.16 -12.82 3.54
C ALA A 145 -7.93 -13.33 4.76
#